data_AF-A0A970GZB3-F1
#
_entry.id   AF-A0A970GZB3-F1
#
_cell.length_a   1.000
_cell.length_b   1.000
_cell.length_c   1.000
_cell.angle_alpha   90.00
_cell.angle_beta   90.00
_cell.angle_gamma   90.00
#
_symmetry.space_group_name_H-M   'P 1'
#
loop_
_entity.id
_entity.type
_entity.pdbx_description
1 polymer ?
#
loop_
_entity_poly.entity_id
_entity_poly.type
_entity_poly.pdbx_seq_one_letter_code
_entity_poly.pdbx_strand_id
1 'polypeptide(L)'
;MTTTCTIQERLEMDDAVALVREWLRNNPGRNRADLARHVCDALGLRNARGELRRGGTLKALRVLEERGYWRLPEPRAAAGESN
;
A
#
# COMPACT_ATOMS: atom_id res chain seq x y z
N MET A 1 8.67 22.45 14.45
CA MET A 1 8.83 20.99 14.68
C MET A 1 8.49 20.30 13.37
N THR A 2 9.50 19.93 12.57
CA THR A 2 9.28 19.20 11.31
C THR A 2 9.13 17.73 11.65
N THR A 3 7.90 17.29 11.93
CA THR A 3 7.62 15.88 12.20
C THR A 3 7.94 15.11 10.93
N THR A 4 9.05 14.37 10.95
CA THR A 4 9.37 13.37 9.93
C THR A 4 8.36 12.24 10.06
N CYS A 5 7.14 12.45 9.56
CA CYS A 5 6.12 11.42 9.53
C CYS A 5 6.64 10.24 8.72
N THR A 6 6.65 9.07 9.34
CA THR A 6 7.09 7.85 8.68
C THR A 6 6.07 7.40 7.63
N ILE A 7 6.49 6.55 6.69
CA ILE A 7 5.59 5.97 5.67
C ILE A 7 4.36 5.32 6.33
N GLN A 8 4.57 4.71 7.50
CA GLN A 8 3.50 4.07 8.26
C GLN A 8 2.50 5.10 8.78
N GLU A 9 2.94 6.15 9.47
CA GLU A 9 2.04 7.22 9.93
C GLU A 9 1.25 7.84 8.78
N ARG A 10 1.89 8.05 7.63
CA ARG A 10 1.19 8.66 6.50
C ARG A 10 0.14 7.73 5.87
N LEU A 11 0.36 6.41 5.95
CA LEU A 11 -0.60 5.37 5.58
C LEU A 11 -1.71 5.16 6.63
N GLU A 12 -1.44 5.50 7.90
CA GLU A 12 -2.42 5.49 8.99
C GLU A 12 -3.35 6.70 8.96
N MET A 13 -3.03 7.73 8.18
CA MET A 13 -3.92 8.87 7.99
C MET A 13 -5.19 8.44 7.25
N ASP A 14 -6.33 8.98 7.70
CA ASP A 14 -7.66 8.66 7.18
C ASP A 14 -7.76 8.84 5.64
N ASP A 15 -7.11 9.88 5.12
CA ASP A 15 -6.96 10.16 3.69
C ASP A 15 -6.28 9.02 2.92
N ALA A 16 -5.20 8.45 3.46
CA ALA A 16 -4.50 7.32 2.84
C ALA A 16 -5.31 6.03 2.95
N VAL A 17 -5.97 5.79 4.09
CA VAL A 17 -6.86 4.64 4.31
C VAL A 17 -8.02 4.68 3.32
N ALA A 18 -8.66 5.84 3.15
CA ALA A 18 -9.74 6.05 2.20
C ALA A 18 -9.29 5.79 0.76
N LEU A 19 -8.12 6.31 0.36
CA LEU A 19 -7.53 6.10 -0.96
C LEU A 19 -7.24 4.61 -1.23
N VAL A 20 -6.64 3.90 -0.26
CA VAL A 20 -6.40 2.45 -0.36
C VAL A 20 -7.71 1.69 -0.51
N ARG A 21 -8.72 1.97 0.34
CA ARG A 21 -10.01 1.28 0.31
C ARG A 21 -10.78 1.56 -0.98
N GLU A 22 -10.77 2.79 -1.46
CA GLU A 22 -11.40 3.15 -2.73
C GLU A 22 -10.72 2.46 -3.91
N TRP A 23 -9.38 2.45 -3.93
CA TRP A 23 -8.64 1.75 -4.96
C TRP A 23 -8.92 0.25 -4.95
N LEU A 24 -8.96 -0.38 -3.76
CA LEU A 24 -9.30 -1.79 -3.59
C LEU A 24 -10.71 -2.12 -4.08
N ARG A 25 -11.69 -1.25 -3.81
CA ARG A 25 -13.07 -1.40 -4.30
C ARG A 25 -13.15 -1.30 -5.83
N ASN A 26 -12.44 -0.35 -6.43
CA ASN A 26 -12.42 -0.17 -7.88
C ASN A 26 -11.57 -1.22 -8.61
N ASN A 27 -10.64 -1.88 -7.90
CA ASN A 27 -9.69 -2.82 -8.49
C ASN A 27 -9.62 -4.15 -7.70
N PRO A 28 -10.71 -4.92 -7.63
CA PRO A 28 -10.80 -6.14 -6.80
C PRO A 28 -9.93 -7.33 -7.23
N GLY A 29 -9.02 -7.15 -8.21
CA GLY A 29 -8.11 -8.20 -8.68
C GLY A 29 -6.72 -7.71 -9.08
N ARG A 30 -6.36 -6.45 -8.74
CA ARG A 30 -5.02 -5.92 -9.03
C ARG A 30 -4.01 -6.40 -7.99
N ASN A 31 -2.76 -6.52 -8.43
CA ASN A 31 -1.66 -6.97 -7.58
C ASN A 31 -1.33 -5.96 -6.47
N ARG A 32 -0.94 -6.47 -5.30
CA ARG A 32 -0.40 -5.70 -4.16
C ARG A 32 0.74 -4.72 -4.54
N ALA A 33 1.53 -5.05 -5.55
CA ALA A 33 2.61 -4.19 -6.05
C ALA A 33 2.06 -2.94 -6.77
N ASP A 34 0.91 -3.08 -7.43
CA ASP A 34 0.24 -2.01 -8.15
C ASP A 34 -0.41 -1.04 -7.16
N LEU A 35 -1.07 -1.58 -6.13
CA LEU A 35 -1.56 -0.80 -4.99
C LEU A 35 -0.41 -0.03 -4.34
N ALA A 36 0.68 -0.72 -4.00
CA ALA A 36 1.83 -0.09 -3.37
C ALA A 36 2.40 1.04 -4.23
N ARG A 37 2.49 0.85 -5.56
CA ARG A 37 2.94 1.90 -6.48
C ARG A 37 1.97 3.08 -6.50
N HIS A 38 0.67 2.83 -6.64
CA HIS A 38 -0.36 3.87 -6.69
C HIS A 38 -0.38 4.69 -5.40
N VAL A 39 -0.40 4.03 -4.25
CA VAL A 39 -0.42 4.68 -2.93
C VAL A 39 0.87 5.45 -2.68
N CYS A 40 2.02 4.88 -3.06
CA CYS A 40 3.33 5.54 -2.90
C CYS A 40 3.45 6.78 -3.80
N ASP A 41 2.85 6.76 -4.98
CA ASP A 41 2.80 7.90 -5.89
C ASP A 41 1.80 8.97 -5.43
N ALA A 42 0.56 8.57 -5.11
CA ALA A 42 -0.51 9.45 -4.64
C ALA A 42 -0.15 10.19 -3.34
N LEU A 43 0.51 9.49 -2.40
CA LEU A 43 0.96 10.08 -1.14
C LEU A 43 2.35 10.73 -1.24
N GLY A 44 2.99 10.69 -2.42
CA GLY A 44 4.34 11.23 -2.61
C GLY A 44 5.40 10.60 -1.70
N LEU A 45 5.22 9.32 -1.32
CA LEU A 45 6.08 8.60 -0.37
C LEU A 45 7.43 8.22 -1.00
N ARG A 46 8.26 9.24 -1.21
CA ARG A 46 9.61 9.13 -1.76
C ARG A 46 10.63 9.28 -0.64
N ASN A 47 11.73 8.53 -0.74
CA ASN A 47 12.86 8.70 0.16
C ASN A 47 13.52 10.09 -0.03
N ALA A 48 14.44 10.46 0.86
CA ALA A 48 15.33 11.63 0.68
C ALA A 48 16.13 11.60 -0.65
N ARG A 49 16.26 10.43 -1.28
CA ARG A 49 16.84 10.24 -2.63
C ARG A 49 15.83 10.37 -3.78
N GLY A 50 14.55 10.65 -3.50
CA GLY A 50 13.47 10.66 -4.50
C GLY A 50 12.96 9.28 -4.91
N GLU A 51 13.55 8.19 -4.39
CA GLU A 51 13.15 6.83 -4.74
C GLU A 51 11.88 6.39 -3.99
N LEU A 52 10.94 5.83 -4.74
CA LEU A 52 9.75 5.19 -4.18
C LEU A 52 10.20 4.04 -3.27
N ARG A 53 9.92 4.13 -1.96
CA ARG A 53 10.27 3.06 -1.01
C ARG A 53 9.29 1.90 -1.12
N ARG A 54 9.17 1.30 -2.32
CA ARG A 54 8.22 0.21 -2.62
C ARG A 54 8.28 -0.92 -1.59
N GLY A 55 9.49 -1.32 -1.18
CA GLY A 55 9.68 -2.33 -0.13
C GLY A 55 9.18 -1.88 1.25
N GLY A 56 9.42 -0.61 1.61
CA GLY A 56 8.93 -0.02 2.86
C GLY A 56 7.41 0.16 2.85
N THR A 57 6.84 0.63 1.73
CA THR A 57 5.41 0.78 1.52
C THR A 57 4.69 -0.56 1.54
N LEU A 58 5.21 -1.59 0.86
CA LEU A 58 4.65 -2.94 0.94
C LEU A 58 4.66 -3.49 2.37
N LYS A 59 5.75 -3.28 3.10
CA LYS A 59 5.85 -3.71 4.50
C LYS A 59 4.84 -2.96 5.37
N ALA A 60 4.72 -1.65 5.22
CA ALA A 60 3.75 -0.85 5.95
C ALA A 60 2.30 -1.21 5.59
N LEU A 61 2.00 -1.46 4.31
CA LEU A 61 0.70 -1.93 3.85
C LEU A 61 0.30 -3.25 4.50
N ARG A 62 1.25 -4.18 4.65
CA ARG A 62 1.04 -5.46 5.32
C ARG A 62 0.81 -5.30 6.82
N VAL A 63 1.60 -4.45 7.49
CA VAL A 63 1.41 -4.16 8.93
C VAL A 63 0.02 -3.56 9.18
N LEU A 64 -0.46 -2.71 8.29
CA LEU A 64 -1.78 -2.06 8.43
C LEU A 64 -2.94 -2.99 8.07
N GLU A 65 -2.71 -3.92 7.16
CA GLU A 65 -3.61 -5.06 6.96
C GLU A 65 -3.72 -5.91 8.23
N GLU A 66 -2.59 -6.28 8.86
CA GLU A 66 -2.58 -7.06 10.10
C GLU A 66 -3.24 -6.30 11.27
N ARG A 67 -3.21 -4.97 11.24
CA ARG A 67 -3.94 -4.10 12.17
C ARG A 67 -5.44 -4.00 11.87
N GLY A 68 -5.92 -4.51 10.73
CA GLY A 68 -7.33 -4.54 10.36
C GLY A 68 -7.85 -3.28 9.64
N TYR A 69 -6.96 -2.39 9.14
CA TYR A 69 -7.40 -1.19 8.40
C TYR A 69 -8.01 -1.53 7.04
N TRP A 70 -7.49 -2.56 6.37
CA TRP A 70 -7.95 -3.06 5.08
C TRP A 70 -7.54 -4.52 4.90
N ARG A 71 -7.97 -5.13 3.79
CA ARG A 71 -7.58 -6.48 3.39
C ARG A 71 -6.94 -6.39 2.02
N LEU A 72 -5.67 -6.78 1.92
CA LEU A 72 -4.96 -6.77 0.65
C LEU A 72 -5.51 -7.90 -0.22
N PRO A 73 -5.54 -7.72 -1.56
CA PRO A 73 -5.88 -8.80 -2.46
C PRO A 73 -4.82 -9.89 -2.28
N GLU A 74 -5.28 -11.15 -2.26
CA GLU A 74 -4.38 -12.28 -2.10
C GLU A 74 -3.23 -12.14 -3.10
N PRO A 75 -1.98 -12.36 -2.67
CA PRO A 75 -0.91 -12.46 -3.64
C PRO A 75 -1.37 -13.50 -4.64
N ARG A 76 -1.42 -13.14 -5.91
CA ARG A 76 -1.59 -14.12 -6.99
C ARG A 76 -0.34 -15.01 -6.98
N ALA A 77 -0.28 -15.90 -5.99
CA ALA A 77 0.40 -17.16 -6.09
C ALA A 77 -0.11 -17.75 -7.40
N ALA A 78 0.82 -18.19 -8.22
CA ALA A 78 0.57 -18.68 -9.56
C ALA A 78 -0.79 -19.38 -9.64
N ALA A 79 -1.61 -18.96 -10.60
CA ALA A 79 -2.46 -19.92 -11.29
C ALA A 79 -1.49 -20.90 -11.97
N GLY A 80 -1.00 -21.84 -11.18
CA GLY A 80 -0.43 -23.10 -11.56
C GLY A 80 -1.24 -24.10 -10.75
N GLU A 81 -1.80 -25.09 -11.43
CA GLU A 81 -2.71 -26.11 -10.90
C GLU A 81 -4.19 -25.69 -10.88
N SER A 82 -4.83 -25.75 -12.05
CA SER A 82 -5.81 -26.81 -12.36
C SER A 82 -6.34 -26.64 -13.80
N ASN A 83 -5.76 -27.41 -14.73
CA ASN A 83 -6.39 -28.25 -15.76
C ASN A 83 -5.53 -28.34 -17.03
#